data_AF-A0A649WI14-F1
#
_entry.id   AF-A0A649WI14-F1
#
_cell.length_a   1.000
_cell.length_b   1.000
_cell.length_c   1.000
_cell.angle_alpha   90.00
_cell.angle_beta   90.00
_cell.angle_gamma   90.00
#
_symmetry.space_group_name_H-M   'P 1'
#
loop_
_entity.id
_entity.type
_entity.pdbx_description
1 polymer ?
#
loop_
_entity_poly.entity_id
_entity_poly.type
_entity_poly.pdbx_seq_one_letter_code
_entity_poly.pdbx_strand_id
1 'polypeptide(L)'
;MLLIKLGIKLYYTDTDSIFTDKEIPNYLIGNDLGQLKDELNGEFIKKAYFLGIKKYGYVDSKNITHSIFSGVERNSLTWNEIEQIANGFTLVKTSPIRFFKNFNNLNISIKNQLKTSIVFNTRKKLLNNKYTPIKINIKFLIKINYYLKIIKNKIIYFIKKYNLNKIK
;
A
#
# COMPACT_ATOMS: atom_id res chain seq x y z
N MET A 1 4.14 -6.06 13.16
CA MET A 1 4.64 -5.81 11.80
C MET A 1 5.91 -6.62 11.59
N LEU A 2 5.92 -7.61 10.67
CA LEU A 2 6.96 -8.65 10.54
C LEU A 2 8.35 -8.06 10.20
N LEU A 3 8.42 -7.07 9.32
CA LEU A 3 9.68 -6.47 8.86
C LEU A 3 10.45 -5.74 9.97
N ILE A 4 9.73 -5.03 10.85
CA ILE A 4 10.36 -4.36 12.01
C ILE A 4 11.02 -5.38 12.94
N LYS A 5 10.41 -6.57 13.11
CA LYS A 5 11.00 -7.66 13.91
C LYS A 5 12.28 -8.24 13.27
N LEU A 6 12.44 -8.08 11.95
CA LEU A 6 13.64 -8.47 11.21
C LEU A 6 14.72 -7.38 11.22
N GLY A 7 14.52 -6.28 11.96
CA GLY A 7 15.47 -5.17 12.01
C GLY A 7 15.50 -4.33 10.72
N ILE A 8 14.46 -4.42 9.88
CA ILE A 8 14.28 -3.61 8.69
C ILE A 8 13.53 -2.34 9.08
N LYS A 9 14.13 -1.19 8.78
CA LYS A 9 13.54 0.11 9.03
C LYS A 9 12.58 0.43 7.88
N LEU A 10 11.37 0.82 8.25
CA LEU A 10 10.35 1.28 7.31
C LEU A 10 10.40 2.81 7.23
N TYR A 11 10.57 3.35 6.03
CA TYR A 11 10.53 4.80 5.77
C TYR A 11 9.13 5.28 5.39
N TYR A 12 8.41 4.50 4.59
CA TYR A 12 7.10 4.91 4.08
C TYR A 12 6.26 3.70 3.67
N THR A 13 4.94 3.87 3.71
CA THR A 13 3.95 2.88 3.24
C THR A 13 2.82 3.61 2.52
N ASP A 14 2.37 3.07 1.40
CA ASP A 14 1.11 3.48 0.76
C ASP A 14 0.36 2.25 0.29
N THR A 15 -0.70 1.89 1.04
CA THR A 15 -1.63 0.80 0.76
C THR A 15 -0.96 -0.57 0.62
N ASP A 16 -0.38 -0.85 -0.55
CA ASP A 16 0.24 -2.08 -1.00
C ASP A 16 1.75 -1.94 -1.29
N SER A 17 2.31 -0.73 -1.13
CA SER A 17 3.73 -0.44 -1.32
C SER A 17 4.42 -0.09 0.00
N ILE A 18 5.70 -0.48 0.12
CA ILE A 18 6.54 -0.20 1.27
C ILE A 18 7.94 0.22 0.82
N PHE A 19 8.56 1.12 1.59
CA PHE A 19 9.92 1.61 1.33
C PHE A 19 10.79 1.33 2.56
N THR A 20 11.87 0.61 2.36
CA THR A 20 12.72 0.07 3.43
C THR A 20 14.18 0.53 3.29
N ASP A 21 14.94 0.43 4.38
CA ASP A 21 16.38 0.75 4.37
C ASP A 21 17.26 -0.36 3.80
N LYS A 22 16.71 -1.58 3.74
CA LYS A 22 17.40 -2.80 3.33
C LYS A 22 16.48 -3.62 2.45
N GLU A 23 17.11 -4.53 1.72
CA GLU A 23 16.43 -5.57 0.95
C GLU A 23 15.52 -6.40 1.85
N ILE A 24 14.36 -6.73 1.31
CA ILE A 24 13.39 -7.58 1.97
C ILE A 24 13.80 -9.04 1.68
N PRO A 25 13.73 -9.95 2.66
CA PRO A 25 14.10 -11.34 2.43
C PRO A 25 13.36 -11.97 1.26
N ASN A 26 14.08 -12.73 0.43
CA ASN A 26 13.56 -13.34 -0.79
C ASN A 26 12.30 -14.19 -0.58
N TYR A 27 12.12 -14.81 0.60
CA TYR A 27 10.94 -15.61 0.90
C TYR A 27 9.64 -14.78 1.05
N LEU A 28 9.75 -13.46 1.19
CA LEU A 28 8.63 -12.52 1.21
C LEU A 28 8.37 -11.86 -0.16
N ILE A 29 9.29 -12.02 -1.12
CA ILE A 29 9.21 -11.44 -2.45
C ILE A 29 8.80 -12.52 -3.46
N GLY A 30 7.86 -12.19 -4.33
CA GLY A 30 7.51 -13.07 -5.45
C GLY A 30 6.19 -12.69 -6.11
N ASN A 31 5.68 -13.58 -6.96
CA ASN A 31 4.46 -13.37 -7.74
C ASN A 31 3.23 -14.06 -7.13
N ASP A 32 3.40 -14.81 -6.04
CA ASP A 32 2.30 -15.52 -5.41
C ASP A 32 1.43 -14.58 -4.57
N LEU A 33 0.18 -14.99 -4.36
CA LEU A 33 -0.77 -14.21 -3.56
C LEU A 33 -0.24 -13.99 -2.14
N GLY A 34 -0.16 -12.73 -1.74
CA GLY A 34 0.31 -12.32 -0.40
C GLY A 34 1.82 -12.09 -0.30
N GLN A 35 2.58 -12.32 -1.38
CA GLN A 35 3.97 -11.88 -1.47
C GLN A 35 4.08 -10.43 -1.91
N LEU A 36 5.20 -9.80 -1.59
CA LEU A 36 5.56 -8.48 -2.07
C LEU A 36 6.20 -8.59 -3.45
N LYS A 37 5.86 -7.66 -4.34
CA LYS A 37 6.56 -7.52 -5.61
C LYS A 37 7.74 -6.57 -5.43
N ASP A 38 8.89 -6.93 -5.96
CA ASP A 38 9.98 -5.98 -6.15
C ASP A 38 9.68 -5.07 -7.35
N GLU A 39 9.27 -3.83 -7.08
CA GLU A 39 8.96 -2.87 -8.13
C GLU A 39 10.19 -2.35 -8.87
N LEU A 40 11.38 -2.49 -8.28
CA LEU A 40 12.63 -1.97 -8.83
C LEU A 40 13.44 -3.05 -9.57
N ASN A 41 12.99 -4.30 -9.57
CA ASN A 41 13.62 -5.45 -10.25
C ASN A 41 15.11 -5.61 -9.87
N GLY A 42 15.42 -5.59 -8.57
CA GLY A 42 16.78 -5.71 -8.03
C GLY A 42 17.55 -4.40 -7.97
N GLU A 43 16.99 -3.30 -8.47
CA GLU A 43 17.57 -1.97 -8.33
C GLU A 43 17.24 -1.35 -6.96
N PHE A 44 17.95 -0.29 -6.60
CA PHE A 44 17.76 0.40 -5.33
C PHE A 44 17.50 1.88 -5.51
N ILE A 45 16.98 2.49 -4.44
CA ILE A 45 16.74 3.93 -4.36
C ILE A 45 17.99 4.61 -3.82
N LYS A 46 18.55 5.55 -4.58
CA LYS A 46 19.72 6.37 -4.15
C LYS A 46 19.33 7.42 -3.12
N LYS A 47 18.20 8.08 -3.35
CA LYS A 47 17.68 9.15 -2.48
C LYS A 47 16.18 9.29 -2.65
N ALA A 48 15.50 9.70 -1.58
CA ALA A 48 14.06 9.87 -1.57
C ALA A 48 13.62 10.98 -0.61
N TYR A 49 12.50 11.61 -0.94
CA TYR A 49 11.74 12.46 -0.04
C TYR A 49 10.34 11.87 0.16
N PHE A 50 9.97 11.64 1.42
CA PHE A 50 8.64 11.20 1.83
C PHE A 50 7.96 12.36 2.58
N LEU A 51 7.28 13.24 1.83
CA LEU A 51 6.71 14.50 2.33
C LEU A 51 5.28 14.35 2.86
N GLY A 52 4.74 13.14 2.86
CA GLY A 52 3.46 12.80 3.44
C GLY A 52 2.67 11.81 2.59
N ILE A 53 1.41 11.60 2.99
CA ILE A 53 0.50 10.67 2.32
C ILE A 53 0.37 11.05 0.85
N LYS A 54 0.74 10.11 -0.03
CA LYS A 54 0.71 10.25 -1.51
C LYS A 54 1.49 11.47 -2.01
N LYS A 55 2.56 11.83 -1.31
CA LYS A 55 3.48 12.92 -1.65
C LYS A 55 4.91 12.48 -1.39
N TYR A 56 5.48 11.78 -2.35
CA TYR A 56 6.84 11.31 -2.27
C TYR A 56 7.49 11.26 -3.66
N GLY A 57 8.81 11.28 -3.67
CA GLY A 57 9.58 11.07 -4.88
C GLY A 57 10.96 10.53 -4.56
N TYR A 58 11.53 9.80 -5.50
CA TYR A 58 12.81 9.14 -5.32
C TYR A 58 13.59 9.07 -6.63
N VAL A 59 14.90 8.88 -6.51
CA VAL A 59 15.80 8.65 -7.63
C VAL A 59 16.34 7.24 -7.52
N ASP A 60 16.13 6.45 -8.57
CA ASP A 60 16.64 5.08 -8.64
C ASP A 60 18.14 5.01 -8.98
N SER A 61 18.69 3.81 -8.97
CA SER A 61 20.08 3.54 -9.34
C SER A 61 20.44 4.05 -10.76
N LYS A 62 19.47 4.16 -11.66
CA LYS A 62 19.60 4.64 -13.05
C LYS A 62 19.48 6.15 -13.17
N ASN A 63 19.38 6.88 -12.05
CA ASN A 63 19.18 8.33 -11.99
C ASN A 63 17.84 8.80 -12.57
N ILE A 64 16.84 7.92 -12.66
CA ILE A 64 15.50 8.29 -13.08
C ILE A 64 14.72 8.79 -11.86
N THR A 65 14.05 9.94 -12.00
CA THR A 65 13.18 10.48 -10.96
C THR A 65 11.79 9.90 -11.08
N HIS A 66 11.32 9.28 -10.00
CA HIS A 66 9.94 8.81 -9.85
C HIS A 66 9.23 9.75 -8.88
N SER A 67 8.08 10.30 -9.27
CA SER A 67 7.34 11.26 -8.46
C SER A 67 5.85 10.92 -8.35
N ILE A 68 5.39 10.80 -7.11
CA ILE A 68 4.01 10.44 -6.76
C ILE A 68 3.46 11.55 -5.86
N PHE A 69 2.74 12.48 -6.48
CA PHE A 69 2.10 13.60 -5.79
C PHE A 69 0.62 13.65 -6.14
N SER A 70 -0.24 13.39 -5.16
CA SER A 70 -1.69 13.46 -5.32
C SER A 70 -2.10 14.84 -5.82
N GLY A 71 -2.84 14.92 -6.93
CA GLY A 71 -3.27 16.20 -7.49
C GLY A 71 -2.56 16.56 -8.79
N VAL A 72 -1.44 15.92 -9.12
CA VAL A 72 -0.74 16.11 -10.39
C VAL A 72 -0.53 14.77 -11.09
N GLU A 73 -0.09 14.84 -12.35
CA GLU A 73 0.24 13.65 -13.13
C GLU A 73 1.44 12.93 -12.51
N ARG A 74 1.45 11.59 -12.57
CA ARG A 74 2.55 10.76 -12.06
C ARG A 74 3.82 11.08 -12.84
N ASN A 75 4.96 11.12 -12.15
CA ASN A 75 6.26 11.42 -12.75
C ASN A 75 6.37 12.80 -13.42
N SER A 76 5.46 13.73 -13.13
CA SER A 76 5.48 15.09 -13.70
C SER A 76 6.38 16.09 -12.95
N LEU A 77 6.84 15.73 -11.75
CA LEU A 77 7.77 16.55 -10.97
C LEU A 77 9.20 16.06 -11.15
N THR A 78 10.09 17.02 -11.41
CA THR A 78 11.54 16.81 -11.42
C THR A 78 12.10 16.71 -10.00
N TRP A 79 13.33 16.18 -9.86
CA TRP A 79 13.97 16.08 -8.55
C TRP A 79 14.16 17.45 -7.87
N ASN A 80 14.56 18.48 -8.64
CA ASN A 80 14.72 19.84 -8.13
C ASN A 80 13.39 20.41 -7.60
N GLU A 81 12.29 20.18 -8.30
CA GLU A 81 10.96 20.60 -7.84
C GLU A 81 10.56 19.90 -6.53
N ILE A 82 10.92 18.62 -6.36
CA ILE A 82 10.68 17.88 -5.12
C ILE A 82 11.51 18.47 -3.97
N GLU A 83 12.79 18.78 -4.20
CA GLU A 83 13.65 19.45 -3.21
C GLU A 83 13.09 20.81 -2.80
N GLN A 84 12.63 21.61 -3.76
CA GLN A 84 11.96 22.88 -3.47
C GLN A 84 10.74 22.68 -2.58
N ILE A 85 9.87 21.72 -2.89
CA ILE A 85 8.69 21.42 -2.06
C ILE A 85 9.11 20.98 -0.65
N ALA A 86 10.15 20.14 -0.53
CA ALA A 86 10.69 19.71 0.77
C ALA A 86 11.21 20.88 1.61
N ASN A 87 11.81 21.87 0.95
CA ASN A 87 12.29 23.12 1.55
C ASN A 87 11.18 24.15 1.82
N GLY A 88 9.91 23.79 1.62
CA GLY A 88 8.75 24.62 1.96
C GLY A 88 8.28 25.56 0.84
N PHE A 89 8.86 25.46 -0.36
CA PHE A 89 8.37 26.22 -1.51
C PHE A 89 7.01 25.69 -1.98
N THR A 90 6.18 26.60 -2.49
CA THR A 90 4.90 26.25 -3.11
C THR A 90 5.10 26.13 -4.62
N LEU A 91 4.71 24.99 -5.16
CA LEU A 91 4.80 24.73 -6.59
C LEU A 91 3.41 24.67 -7.21
N VAL A 92 3.22 25.35 -8.34
CA VAL A 92 1.94 25.37 -9.06
C VAL A 92 2.09 24.59 -10.36
N LYS A 93 1.33 23.51 -10.52
CA LYS A 93 1.22 22.77 -11.78
C LYS A 93 -0.16 22.90 -12.36
N THR A 94 -0.22 22.89 -13.68
CA THR A 94 -1.46 22.69 -14.41
C THR A 94 -1.81 21.20 -14.35
N SER A 95 -3.02 20.90 -13.87
CA SER A 95 -3.53 19.54 -13.79
C SER A 95 -4.26 19.15 -15.07
N PRO A 96 -4.32 17.84 -15.37
CA PRO A 96 -5.14 17.33 -16.47
C PRO A 96 -6.62 17.62 -16.23
N ILE A 97 -7.43 17.34 -17.25
CA ILE A 97 -8.89 17.47 -17.21
C ILE A 97 -9.46 16.71 -16.01
N ARG A 98 -10.38 17.35 -15.27
CA ARG A 98 -11.05 16.74 -14.13
C ARG A 98 -12.55 16.92 -14.20
N PHE A 99 -13.25 15.89 -13.74
CA PHE A 99 -14.69 15.87 -13.57
C PHE A 99 -15.04 16.28 -12.13
N PHE A 100 -15.95 17.24 -11.99
CA PHE A 100 -16.48 17.67 -10.70
C PHE A 100 -17.96 17.35 -10.66
N LYS A 101 -18.32 16.42 -9.77
CA LYS A 101 -19.72 16.12 -9.45
C LYS A 101 -20.16 17.03 -8.32
N ASN A 102 -21.20 17.82 -8.56
CA ASN A 102 -21.89 18.53 -7.49
C ASN A 102 -22.82 17.54 -6.77
N PHE A 103 -22.62 17.35 -5.46
CA PHE A 103 -23.41 16.38 -4.69
C PHE A 103 -24.87 16.82 -4.45
N ASN A 104 -25.18 18.10 -4.58
CA ASN A 104 -26.53 18.62 -4.33
C ASN A 104 -27.47 18.39 -5.51
N ASN A 105 -26.99 18.55 -6.74
CA ASN A 105 -27.79 18.42 -7.97
C ASN A 105 -27.31 17.32 -8.92
N LEU A 106 -26.26 16.59 -8.54
CA LEU A 106 -25.64 15.48 -9.29
C LEU A 106 -25.06 15.88 -10.67
N ASN A 107 -25.01 17.17 -11.00
CA ASN A 107 -24.45 17.64 -12.27
C ASN A 107 -22.93 17.46 -12.29
N ILE A 108 -22.42 17.04 -13.45
CA ILE A 108 -20.99 16.88 -13.70
C ILE A 108 -20.51 18.06 -14.54
N SER A 109 -19.50 18.77 -14.05
CA SER A 109 -18.79 19.80 -14.81
C SER A 109 -17.38 19.31 -15.11
N ILE A 110 -16.91 19.60 -16.32
CA ILE A 110 -15.56 19.27 -16.77
C ILE A 110 -14.76 20.56 -16.74
N LYS A 111 -13.62 20.55 -16.04
CA LYS A 111 -12.71 21.69 -16.00
C LYS A 111 -11.36 21.30 -16.56
N ASN A 112 -10.85 22.16 -17.43
CA ASN A 112 -9.54 22.00 -18.05
C ASN A 112 -8.54 22.96 -17.37
N GLN A 113 -7.26 22.63 -17.44
CA GLN A 113 -6.15 23.50 -17.01
C GLN A 113 -6.27 24.04 -15.57
N LEU A 114 -6.67 23.20 -14.63
CA LEU A 114 -6.75 23.58 -13.23
C LEU A 114 -5.35 23.83 -12.66
N LYS A 115 -5.16 24.95 -11.97
CA LYS A 115 -3.94 25.21 -11.22
C LYS A 115 -4.00 24.48 -9.89
N THR A 116 -3.12 23.50 -9.70
CA THR A 116 -2.96 22.78 -8.44
C THR A 116 -1.71 23.29 -7.73
N SER A 117 -1.89 23.79 -6.51
CA SER A 117 -0.77 24.19 -5.65
C SER A 117 -0.34 23.00 -4.79
N ILE A 118 0.94 22.63 -4.91
CA ILE A 118 1.59 21.61 -4.12
C ILE A 118 2.36 22.30 -3.00
N VAL A 119 1.95 22.03 -1.77
CA VAL A 119 2.58 22.55 -0.56
C VAL A 119 2.91 21.38 0.37
N PHE A 120 4.10 21.41 0.95
CA PHE A 120 4.48 20.57 2.07
C PHE A 120 4.04 21.24 3.38
N ASN A 121 3.22 20.56 4.16
CA ASN A 121 2.73 21.07 5.43
C ASN A 121 2.97 20.03 6.52
N THR A 122 4.04 20.24 7.29
CA THR A 122 4.45 19.42 8.44
C THR A 122 3.53 19.56 9.65
N ARG A 123 2.66 20.58 9.67
CA ARG A 123 1.77 20.89 10.80
C ARG A 123 0.40 20.23 10.70
N LYS A 124 0.17 19.34 9.72
CA LYS A 124 -1.09 18.59 9.62
C LYS A 124 -1.29 17.76 10.88
N LYS A 125 -2.26 18.16 11.71
CA LYS A 125 -2.70 17.41 12.89
C LYS A 125 -3.91 16.56 12.52
N LEU A 126 -3.91 15.32 13.00
CA LEU A 126 -5.11 14.49 13.01
C LEU A 126 -6.08 15.10 14.03
N LEU A 127 -7.17 15.70 13.54
CA LEU A 127 -8.22 16.22 14.40
C LEU A 127 -9.33 15.17 14.52
N ASN A 128 -9.77 14.89 15.75
CA ASN A 128 -10.90 14.01 16.04
C ASN A 128 -10.80 12.57 15.49
N ASN A 129 -9.58 12.07 15.27
CA ASN A 129 -9.38 10.68 14.83
C ASN A 129 -9.54 9.72 16.03
N LYS A 130 -10.77 9.29 16.32
CA LYS A 130 -11.03 8.18 17.26
C LYS A 130 -10.85 6.86 16.53
N TYR A 131 -9.73 6.19 16.76
CA TYR A 131 -9.56 4.81 16.31
C TYR A 131 -10.47 3.89 17.12
N THR A 132 -11.49 3.33 16.46
CA THR A 132 -12.26 2.21 17.00
C THR A 132 -11.66 0.89 16.49
N PRO A 133 -10.97 0.12 17.35
CA PRO A 133 -10.40 -1.16 16.94
C PRO A 133 -11.50 -2.12 16.48
N ILE A 134 -11.21 -2.88 15.42
CA ILE A 134 -12.08 -3.96 14.97
C ILE A 134 -12.05 -5.06 16.04
N LYS A 135 -13.19 -5.28 16.70
CA LYS A 135 -13.36 -6.43 17.61
C LYS A 135 -13.65 -7.68 16.78
N ILE A 136 -12.61 -8.41 16.41
CA ILE A 136 -12.77 -9.71 15.74
C ILE A 136 -13.30 -10.71 16.76
N ASN A 137 -14.47 -11.30 16.51
CA ASN A 137 -15.03 -12.33 17.37
C ASN A 137 -14.30 -13.67 17.14
N ILE A 138 -13.19 -13.86 17.86
CA ILE A 138 -12.34 -15.06 17.78
C ILE A 138 -13.12 -16.36 18.06
N LYS A 139 -14.22 -16.29 18.83
CA LYS A 139 -15.03 -17.49 19.16
C LYS A 139 -15.62 -18.16 17.91
N PHE A 140 -15.96 -17.39 16.87
CA PHE A 140 -16.47 -17.94 15.61
C PHE A 140 -15.40 -18.75 14.85
N LEU A 141 -14.16 -18.25 14.81
CA LEU A 141 -13.01 -18.93 14.20
C LEU A 141 -12.64 -20.23 14.91
N ILE A 142 -12.67 -20.24 16.25
CA ILE A 142 -12.45 -21.46 17.05
C ILE A 142 -13.53 -22.51 16.74
N LYS A 143 -14.79 -22.09 16.61
CA LYS A 143 -15.92 -22.97 16.30
C LYS A 143 -15.76 -23.59 14.89
N ILE A 144 -15.36 -22.81 13.89
CA ILE A 144 -15.08 -23.32 12.54
C ILE A 144 -13.97 -24.39 12.57
N ASN A 145 -12.84 -24.11 13.24
CA ASN A 145 -11.74 -25.08 13.34
C ASN A 145 -12.16 -26.39 14.01
N TYR A 146 -13.01 -26.32 15.02
CA TYR A 146 -13.57 -27.50 15.67
C TYR A 146 -14.44 -28.34 14.72
N TYR A 147 -15.36 -27.70 13.97
CA TYR A 147 -16.19 -28.39 13.00
C TYR A 147 -15.38 -29.00 11.85
N LEU A 148 -14.37 -28.29 11.34
CA LEU A 148 -13.47 -28.80 10.31
C LEU A 148 -12.69 -30.04 10.81
N LYS A 149 -12.27 -30.06 12.09
CA LYS A 149 -11.63 -31.23 12.70
C LYS A 149 -12.56 -32.43 12.78
N ILE A 150 -13.84 -32.22 13.13
CA ILE A 150 -14.85 -33.28 13.14
C ILE A 150 -15.07 -33.85 11.73
N ILE A 151 -15.23 -32.98 10.73
CA ILE A 151 -15.44 -33.39 9.34
C ILE A 151 -14.24 -34.20 8.83
N LYS A 152 -13.02 -33.71 9.07
CA LYS A 152 -11.77 -34.42 8.74
C LYS A 152 -11.73 -35.82 9.36
N ASN A 153 -12.06 -35.94 10.65
CA ASN A 153 -12.06 -37.23 11.34
C ASN A 153 -13.11 -38.20 10.77
N LYS A 154 -14.30 -37.70 10.42
CA LYS A 154 -15.34 -38.51 9.76
C LYS A 154 -14.88 -39.02 8.39
N ILE A 155 -14.29 -38.15 7.57
CA ILE A 155 -13.77 -38.53 6.25
C ILE A 155 -12.68 -39.61 6.38
N ILE A 156 -11.73 -39.43 7.30
CA ILE A 156 -10.68 -40.43 7.57
C ILE A 156 -11.28 -41.78 8.00
N TYR A 157 -12.29 -41.76 8.88
CA TYR A 157 -12.98 -42.97 9.30
C TYR A 157 -13.65 -43.70 8.13
N PHE A 158 -14.36 -42.97 7.27
CA PHE A 158 -15.00 -43.54 6.07
C PHE A 158 -13.98 -44.14 5.11
N ILE A 159 -12.86 -43.46 4.84
CA ILE A 159 -11.79 -43.98 3.98
C ILE A 159 -11.20 -45.27 4.56
N LYS A 160 -10.90 -45.30 5.87
CA LYS A 160 -10.39 -46.51 6.54
C LYS A 160 -11.37 -47.68 6.45
N LYS A 161 -12.66 -47.43 6.71
CA LYS A 161 -13.72 -48.45 6.63
C LYS A 161 -13.89 -48.99 5.21
N TYR A 162 -13.82 -48.12 4.20
CA TYR A 162 -13.92 -48.51 2.79
C TYR A 162 -12.73 -49.38 2.34
N ASN A 163 -11.50 -49.03 2.76
CA ASN A 163 -10.31 -49.82 2.46
C ASN A 163 -10.30 -51.19 3.16
N LEU A 164 -10.82 -51.28 4.39
CA LEU A 164 -10.99 -52.56 5.10
C LEU A 164 -12.00 -53.50 4.43
N ASN A 165 -13.04 -52.96 3.81
CA ASN A 165 -14.06 -53.75 3.11
C ASN A 165 -13.66 -54.17 1.69
N LYS A 166 -12.56 -53.63 1.15
CA LYS A 166 -12.00 -54.03 -0.16
C LYS A 166 -11.01 -55.21 -0.08
N ILE A 167 -10.60 -55.58 1.14
CA ILE A 167 -9.61 -56.65 1.42
C ILE A 167 -10.31 -57.96 1.83
N LYS A 168 -11.65 -57.97 1.88
CA LYS A 168 -12.50 -59.18 1.99
C LYS A 168 -13.16 -59.45 0.66
#